data_AF-A0A6I5I504-F1
#
_entry.id   AF-A0A6I5I504-F1
#
_cell.length_a   1.000
_cell.length_b   1.000
_cell.length_c   1.000
_cell.angle_alpha   90.00
_cell.angle_beta   90.00
_cell.angle_gamma   90.00
#
_symmetry.space_group_name_H-M   'P 1'
#
loop_
_entity.id
_entity.type
_entity.pdbx_description
1 polymer ?
#
loop_
_entity_poly.entity_id
_entity_poly.type
_entity_poly.pdbx_seq_one_letter_code
_entity_poly.pdbx_strand_id
1 'polypeptide(L)'
;MKGSRSSCPPSGGSKIREIDLHLRPGQSGAEALERQLARVRGELNSSIRAGAREIIFIHGFGSGRLREALRALIAAEYPSCTCHDASFARYGYNGATAVTITK
;
A
#
# COMPACT_ATOMS: atom_id res chain seq x y z
N MET A 1 -32.94 -18.84 -13.91
CA MET A 1 -32.54 -17.46 -13.55
C MET A 1 -31.06 -17.25 -13.86
N LYS A 2 -30.73 -16.02 -14.27
CA LYS A 2 -29.37 -15.53 -14.57
C LYS A 2 -28.61 -15.34 -13.26
N GLY A 3 -27.29 -15.58 -13.27
CA GLY A 3 -26.41 -15.35 -12.14
C GLY A 3 -25.00 -15.82 -12.47
N SER A 4 -24.30 -15.01 -13.24
CA SER A 4 -22.94 -15.25 -13.73
C SER A 4 -22.01 -15.65 -12.58
N ARG A 5 -21.33 -16.78 -12.74
CA ARG A 5 -20.16 -17.15 -11.94
C ARG A 5 -19.10 -16.09 -12.20
N SER A 6 -18.88 -15.19 -11.25
CA SER A 6 -17.74 -14.28 -11.27
C SER A 6 -16.48 -15.13 -11.05
N SER A 7 -15.92 -15.63 -12.15
CA SER A 7 -14.58 -16.18 -12.20
C SER A 7 -13.60 -15.05 -11.94
N CYS A 8 -12.99 -15.03 -10.76
CA CYS A 8 -11.83 -14.20 -10.51
C CYS A 8 -10.65 -15.11 -10.14
N PRO A 9 -9.81 -15.52 -11.11
CA PRO A 9 -8.47 -15.94 -10.79
C PRO A 9 -7.53 -14.73 -10.93
N PRO A 10 -6.75 -14.35 -9.91
CA PRO A 10 -5.45 -13.81 -10.19
C PRO A 10 -4.50 -14.99 -10.40
N SER A 11 -4.31 -15.31 -11.68
CA SER A 11 -3.20 -16.11 -12.19
C SER A 11 -1.86 -15.37 -11.97
N GLY A 12 -0.83 -16.13 -11.58
CA GLY A 12 0.57 -15.72 -11.72
C GLY A 12 1.21 -15.22 -10.43
N GLY A 13 2.15 -16.02 -9.89
CA GLY A 13 2.97 -15.74 -8.71
C GLY A 13 3.91 -14.53 -8.87
N SER A 14 3.33 -13.34 -9.02
CA SER A 14 4.03 -12.10 -8.75
C SER A 14 4.22 -12.03 -7.25
N LYS A 15 5.47 -12.00 -6.77
CA LYS A 15 5.78 -11.81 -5.35
C LYS A 15 5.19 -10.46 -4.89
N ILE A 16 4.02 -10.50 -4.26
CA ILE A 16 3.43 -9.35 -3.58
C ILE A 16 4.30 -9.08 -2.36
N ARG A 17 4.81 -7.85 -2.22
CA ARG A 17 5.60 -7.44 -1.05
C ARG A 17 4.71 -6.76 -0.03
N GLU A 18 4.56 -7.34 1.15
CA GLU A 18 3.81 -6.75 2.27
C GLU A 18 4.77 -6.01 3.21
N ILE A 19 4.49 -4.73 3.50
CA ILE A 19 5.28 -3.86 4.35
C ILE A 19 4.41 -3.34 5.48
N ASP A 20 4.76 -3.71 6.71
CA ASP A 20 4.15 -3.17 7.93
C ASP A 20 4.62 -1.73 8.19
N LEU A 21 3.69 -0.79 8.37
CA LEU A 21 3.95 0.61 8.71
C LEU A 21 3.36 0.99 10.08
N HIS A 22 3.03 0.04 10.96
CA HIS A 22 2.39 0.38 12.23
C HIS A 22 3.26 1.31 13.08
N LEU A 23 2.62 2.35 13.64
CA LEU A 23 3.25 3.23 14.61
C LEU A 23 3.66 2.43 15.83
N ARG A 24 4.91 2.58 16.25
CA ARG A 24 5.37 2.04 17.53
C ARG A 24 4.76 2.88 18.66
N PRO A 25 4.40 2.29 19.80
CA PRO A 25 3.86 3.02 20.94
C PRO A 25 4.85 4.13 21.37
N GLY A 26 4.34 5.34 21.54
CA GLY A 26 5.15 6.54 21.86
C GLY A 26 5.53 7.40 20.66
N GLN A 27 5.24 6.97 19.43
CA GLN A 27 5.46 7.75 18.21
C GLN A 27 4.14 8.38 17.74
N SER A 28 3.87 9.61 18.16
CA SER A 28 2.67 10.37 17.74
C SER A 28 3.05 11.76 17.25
N GLY A 29 2.22 12.37 16.39
CA GLY A 29 2.44 13.69 15.81
C GLY A 29 2.99 13.69 14.37
N ALA A 30 3.30 14.89 13.86
CA ALA A 30 3.75 15.11 12.47
C ALA A 30 5.05 14.35 12.14
N GLU A 31 5.98 14.30 13.09
CA GLU A 31 7.24 13.59 12.98
C GLU A 31 7.10 12.07 12.80
N ALA A 32 5.98 11.50 13.27
CA ALA A 32 5.71 10.07 13.09
C ALA A 32 5.23 9.78 11.67
N LEU A 33 4.36 10.66 11.14
CA LEU A 33 3.88 10.61 9.76
C LEU A 33 5.03 10.71 8.75
N GLU A 34 5.90 11.71 8.92
CA GLU A 34 7.05 11.91 8.03
C GLU A 34 7.98 10.68 8.01
N ARG A 35 8.21 10.05 9.17
CA ARG A 35 9.01 8.81 9.25
C ARG A 35 8.35 7.64 8.52
N GLN A 36 7.02 7.51 8.60
CA GLN A 36 6.29 6.48 7.86
C GLN A 36 6.39 6.73 6.34
N LEU A 37 6.22 7.97 5.89
CA LEU A 37 6.34 8.34 4.48
C LEU A 37 7.77 8.15 3.95
N ALA A 38 8.79 8.48 4.75
CA ALA A 38 10.18 8.21 4.41
C ALA A 38 10.44 6.70 4.21
N ARG A 39 9.86 5.85 5.07
CA ARG A 39 9.94 4.40 4.92
C ARG A 39 9.21 3.91 3.65
N VAL A 40 8.04 4.47 3.35
CA VAL A 40 7.30 4.19 2.10
C VAL A 40 8.18 4.47 0.89
N ARG A 41 8.79 5.67 0.81
CA ARG A 41 9.70 6.03 -0.29
C ARG A 41 10.84 5.02 -0.46
N GLY A 42 11.48 4.63 0.64
CA GLY A 42 12.58 3.66 0.64
C GLY A 42 12.17 2.28 0.12
N GLU A 43 11.05 1.75 0.60
CA GLU A 43 10.53 0.46 0.17
C GLU A 43 10.00 0.50 -1.27
N LEU A 44 9.35 1.59 -1.68
CA LEU A 44 8.86 1.77 -3.04
C LEU A 44 10.03 1.80 -4.03
N ASN A 45 11.05 2.62 -3.75
CA ASN A 45 12.25 2.71 -4.60
C ASN A 45 13.00 1.37 -4.67
N SER A 46 13.17 0.69 -3.53
CA SER A 46 13.78 -0.65 -3.50
C SER A 46 12.97 -1.66 -4.32
N SER A 47 11.65 -1.59 -4.25
CA SER A 47 10.75 -2.47 -5.01
C SER A 47 10.76 -2.17 -6.52
N ILE A 48 10.79 -0.90 -6.91
CA ILE A 48 10.92 -0.47 -8.31
C ILE A 48 12.25 -0.97 -8.91
N ARG A 49 13.34 -0.92 -8.13
CA ARG A 49 14.66 -1.46 -8.51
C ARG A 49 14.64 -2.98 -8.59
N ALA A 50 13.98 -3.64 -7.65
CA ALA A 50 13.83 -5.09 -7.61
C ALA A 50 12.86 -5.64 -8.68
N GLY A 51 12.16 -4.77 -9.42
CA GLY A 51 11.17 -5.20 -10.42
C GLY A 51 9.90 -5.80 -9.81
N ALA A 52 9.55 -5.40 -8.58
CA ALA A 52 8.29 -5.78 -7.97
C ALA A 52 7.12 -5.16 -8.74
N ARG A 53 6.04 -5.92 -8.91
CA ARG A 53 4.81 -5.46 -9.57
C ARG A 53 3.82 -4.82 -8.62
N GLU A 54 3.82 -5.26 -7.37
CA GLU A 54 2.86 -4.84 -6.36
C GLU A 54 3.46 -4.84 -4.96
N ILE A 55 3.08 -3.83 -4.17
CA ILE A 55 3.48 -3.64 -2.77
C ILE A 55 2.22 -3.33 -1.96
N ILE A 56 2.08 -3.93 -0.79
CA ILE A 56 0.98 -3.68 0.13
C ILE A 56 1.54 -3.02 1.39
N PHE A 57 1.10 -1.80 1.66
CA PHE A 57 1.44 -1.07 2.88
C PHE A 57 0.34 -1.26 3.93
N ILE A 58 0.66 -1.97 5.00
CA ILE A 58 -0.26 -2.24 6.12
C ILE A 58 -0.06 -1.14 7.15
N HIS A 59 -1.01 -0.22 7.29
CA HIS A 59 -0.80 1.02 8.05
C HIS A 59 -1.73 1.25 9.23
N GLY A 60 -2.67 0.35 9.51
CA GLY A 60 -3.59 0.50 10.64
C GLY A 60 -4.78 1.42 10.32
N PHE A 61 -5.79 1.33 11.18
CA PHE A 61 -7.03 2.11 11.10
C PHE A 61 -6.77 3.62 11.17
N GLY A 62 -5.85 4.05 12.05
CA GLY A 62 -5.39 5.44 12.18
C GLY A 62 -6.52 6.48 12.13
N SER A 63 -6.18 7.70 11.69
CA SER A 63 -7.15 8.77 11.41
C SER A 63 -7.31 9.03 9.90
N GLY A 64 -6.89 8.09 9.05
CA GLY A 64 -6.82 8.27 7.59
C GLY A 64 -5.66 9.16 7.08
N ARG A 65 -5.00 9.94 7.94
CA ARG A 65 -3.90 10.85 7.56
C ARG A 65 -2.76 10.19 6.79
N LEU A 66 -2.32 9.00 7.21
CA LEU A 66 -1.25 8.28 6.52
C LEU A 66 -1.69 7.79 5.14
N ARG A 67 -2.94 7.32 5.00
CA ARG A 67 -3.50 6.90 3.71
C ARG A 67 -3.53 8.06 2.72
N GLU A 68 -4.04 9.22 3.15
CA GLU A 68 -4.12 10.41 2.30
C GLU A 68 -2.73 10.93 1.92
N ALA A 69 -1.81 11.02 2.89
CA ALA A 69 -0.44 11.46 2.63
C ALA A 69 0.31 10.49 1.70
N LEU A 70 0.12 9.18 1.85
CA LEU A 70 0.72 8.16 0.99
C LEU A 70 0.19 8.29 -0.45
N ARG A 71 -1.11 8.51 -0.63
CA ARG A 71 -1.70 8.74 -1.97
C ARG A 71 -1.16 10.02 -2.61
N ALA A 72 -1.05 11.11 -1.85
CA ALA A 72 -0.49 12.37 -2.33
C ALA A 72 0.98 12.21 -2.73
N LEU A 73 1.77 11.52 -1.90
CA LEU A 73 3.18 11.22 -2.13
C LEU A 73 3.39 10.42 -3.42
N ILE A 74 2.61 9.35 -3.62
CA ILE A 74 2.70 8.52 -4.82
C ILE A 74 2.32 9.32 -6.07
N ALA A 75 1.23 10.08 -6.01
CA ALA A 75 0.79 10.91 -7.13
C ALA A 75 1.82 12.00 -7.49
N ALA A 76 2.53 12.55 -6.51
CA ALA A 76 3.50 13.62 -6.72
C ALA A 76 4.87 13.11 -7.20
N GLU A 77 5.39 12.03 -6.62
CA GLU A 77 6.77 11.58 -6.83
C GLU A 77 6.89 10.34 -7.73
N TYR A 78 5.81 9.58 -7.89
CA TYR A 78 5.83 8.27 -8.55
C TYR A 78 4.70 8.15 -9.60
N PRO A 79 4.76 8.91 -10.71
CA PRO A 79 3.71 8.91 -11.74
C PRO A 79 3.50 7.56 -12.43
N SER A 80 4.51 6.68 -12.40
CA SER A 80 4.42 5.29 -12.90
C SER A 80 3.85 4.29 -11.89
N CYS A 81 3.35 4.78 -10.75
CA CYS A 81 2.76 3.95 -9.71
C CYS A 81 1.31 4.36 -9.48
N THR A 82 0.44 3.39 -9.26
CA THR A 82 -0.96 3.61 -8.87
C THR A 82 -1.20 3.05 -7.48
N CYS A 83 -2.07 3.69 -6.71
CA CYS A 83 -2.41 3.22 -5.37
C CYS A 83 -3.93 3.06 -5.19
N HIS A 84 -4.33 1.99 -4.51
CA HIS A 84 -5.71 1.59 -4.27
C HIS A 84 -5.84 0.99 -2.87
N ASP A 85 -7.06 0.96 -2.33
CA ASP A 85 -7.30 0.23 -1.09
C ASP A 85 -7.11 -1.26 -1.31
N ALA A 86 -6.34 -1.90 -0.43
CA ALA A 86 -6.20 -3.35 -0.45
C ALA A 86 -7.49 -4.01 0.04
N SER A 87 -7.71 -5.27 -0.36
CA SER A 87 -8.95 -5.97 -0.05
C SER A 87 -9.19 -6.07 1.46
N PHE A 88 -10.35 -5.54 1.91
CA PHE A 88 -10.80 -5.63 3.28
C PHE A 88 -10.87 -7.08 3.79
N ALA A 89 -11.21 -8.03 2.92
CA ALA A 89 -11.26 -9.45 3.28
C ALA A 89 -9.89 -10.03 3.70
N ARG A 90 -8.79 -9.46 3.20
CA ARG A 90 -7.43 -9.96 3.45
C ARG A 90 -6.72 -9.21 4.58
N TYR A 91 -6.89 -7.90 4.67
CA TYR A 91 -6.19 -7.06 5.65
C TYR A 91 -7.09 -6.52 6.76
N GLY A 92 -8.38 -6.87 6.73
CA GLY A 92 -9.35 -6.58 7.78
C GLY A 92 -9.57 -5.10 8.02
N TYR A 93 -10.04 -4.80 9.23
CA TYR A 93 -10.30 -3.43 9.71
C TYR A 93 -9.04 -2.59 9.87
N ASN A 94 -7.86 -3.22 9.88
CA ASN A 94 -6.58 -2.55 10.06
C ASN A 94 -6.15 -1.76 8.82
N GLY A 95 -6.79 -1.91 7.65
CA GLY A 95 -6.54 -1.05 6.50
C GLY A 95 -5.14 -1.22 5.88
N ALA A 96 -5.11 -1.37 4.57
CA ALA A 96 -3.87 -1.43 3.83
C ALA A 96 -4.03 -0.75 2.47
N THR A 97 -2.94 -0.16 1.98
CA THR A 97 -2.90 0.46 0.66
C THR A 97 -2.06 -0.40 -0.27
N ALA A 98 -2.66 -0.88 -1.34
CA ALA A 98 -1.97 -1.55 -2.43
C ALA A 98 -1.38 -0.52 -3.39
N VAL A 99 -0.13 -0.73 -3.80
CA VAL A 99 0.58 0.09 -4.77
C VAL A 99 1.07 -0.79 -5.90
N THR A 100 0.60 -0.51 -7.10
CA THR A 100 0.97 -1.22 -8.32
C THR A 100 1.98 -0.38 -9.08
N ILE A 101 3.08 -1.02 -9.49
CA ILE A 101 4.13 -0.39 -10.28
C ILE A 101 3.89 -0.75 -11.75
N THR A 102 3.45 0.23 -12.55
CA THR A 102 3.24 0.09 -13.99
C THR A 102 4.49 0.62 -14.68
N LYS A 103 5.52 -0.23 -14.73
CA LYS A 103 6.77 0.05 -15.43
C LYS A 103 6.66 -0.24 -16.92
#